data_AF-A0A6P0Z494-F1
#
_entry.id   AF-A0A6P0Z494-F1
#
_cell.length_a   1.000
_cell.length_b   1.000
_cell.length_c   1.000
_cell.angle_alpha   90.00
_cell.angle_beta   90.00
_cell.angle_gamma   90.00
#
_symmetry.space_group_name_H-M   'P 1'
#
loop_
_entity.id
_entity.type
_entity.pdbx_description
1 polymer ?
#
loop_
_entity_poly.entity_id
_entity_poly.type
_entity_poly.pdbx_seq_one_letter_code
_entity_poly.pdbx_strand_id
1 'polypeptide(L)'
;EALEPLLLEFQQQHQDTKDRRTLGFLTTQLNFANSLLLNKLTSLEKMLLYPYFKFVEEQAALPWQRVCAAAARHEIGSPSLILVEEMLPVSNLIAQIVYSQLVKKLPNYHSCRGSLRDVEVAHSINRDLNMWLSYLWLCILEESLTPFKEELLILCLMVLTSVGVKWELISTWIKLLSAEVLSRATPNQRLIIEPYLTGIERLFFEKRMHLDADL
;
A
#
# COMPACT_ATOMS: atom_id res chain seq x y z
N GLU A 1 -12.15 -9.50 -29.08
CA GLU A 1 -11.02 -10.09 -28.34
C GLU A 1 -9.83 -9.14 -28.39
N ALA A 2 -8.91 -9.26 -27.42
CA ALA A 2 -7.59 -8.61 -27.34
C ALA A 2 -7.37 -7.39 -26.41
N LEU A 3 -8.23 -7.10 -25.41
CA LEU A 3 -7.86 -6.09 -24.40
C LEU A 3 -6.86 -6.65 -23.37
N GLU A 4 -7.07 -7.88 -22.91
CA GLU A 4 -6.25 -8.53 -21.87
C GLU A 4 -4.77 -8.67 -22.27
N PRO A 5 -4.39 -9.15 -23.48
CA PRO A 5 -2.98 -9.22 -23.88
C PRO A 5 -2.30 -7.84 -23.94
N LEU A 6 -3.02 -6.80 -24.39
CA LEU A 6 -2.52 -5.42 -24.43
C LEU A 6 -2.32 -4.85 -23.03
N LEU A 7 -3.25 -5.12 -22.10
CA LEU A 7 -3.12 -4.71 -20.70
C LEU A 7 -1.92 -5.39 -20.03
N LEU A 8 -1.72 -6.69 -20.29
CA LEU A 8 -0.56 -7.44 -19.81
C LEU A 8 0.76 -6.89 -20.39
N GLU A 9 0.78 -6.53 -21.67
CA GLU A 9 1.95 -5.91 -22.30
C GLU A 9 2.29 -4.56 -21.67
N PHE A 10 1.29 -3.68 -21.48
CA PHE A 10 1.51 -2.40 -20.81
C PHE A 10 1.94 -2.57 -19.36
N GLN A 11 1.40 -3.56 -18.65
CA GLN A 11 1.81 -3.88 -17.28
C GLN A 11 3.26 -4.37 -17.24
N GLN A 12 3.70 -5.19 -18.20
CA GLN A 12 5.09 -5.63 -18.29
C GLN A 12 6.03 -4.45 -18.57
N GLN A 13 5.69 -3.58 -19.54
CA GLN A 13 6.46 -2.36 -19.82
C GLN A 13 6.55 -1.43 -18.59
N HIS A 14 5.47 -1.38 -17.81
CA HIS A 14 5.43 -0.62 -16.57
C HIS A 14 6.32 -1.22 -15.48
N GLN A 15 6.35 -2.55 -15.32
CA GLN A 15 7.24 -3.26 -14.40
C GLN A 15 8.72 -3.14 -14.81
N ASP A 16 9.00 -3.15 -16.11
CA ASP A 16 10.35 -3.02 -16.67
C ASP A 16 10.90 -1.57 -16.57
N THR A 17 10.03 -0.61 -16.24
CA THR A 17 10.43 0.79 -16.05
C THR A 17 11.29 0.91 -14.79
N LYS A 18 12.61 1.03 -14.99
CA LYS A 18 13.59 1.23 -13.90
C LYS A 18 13.39 2.51 -13.11
N ASP A 19 12.65 3.48 -13.67
CA ASP A 19 12.36 4.75 -13.01
C ASP A 19 11.08 4.67 -12.16
N ARG A 20 11.25 4.33 -10.88
CA ARG A 20 10.17 4.29 -9.87
C ARG A 20 9.46 5.63 -9.69
N ARG A 21 10.08 6.74 -10.11
CA ARG A 21 9.47 8.08 -10.07
C ARG A 21 8.36 8.20 -11.11
N THR A 22 8.50 7.53 -12.24
CA THR A 22 7.48 7.45 -13.29
C THR A 22 6.24 6.71 -12.77
N LEU A 23 6.43 5.62 -12.02
CA LEU A 23 5.33 4.90 -11.35
C LEU A 23 4.60 5.80 -10.32
N GLY A 24 5.35 6.46 -9.45
CA GLY A 24 4.79 7.40 -8.48
C GLY A 24 4.06 8.59 -9.13
N PHE A 25 4.59 9.09 -10.25
CA PHE A 25 3.95 10.13 -11.05
C PHE A 25 2.66 9.65 -11.71
N LEU A 26 2.68 8.50 -12.41
CA LEU A 26 1.52 7.96 -13.11
C LEU A 26 0.37 7.63 -12.14
N THR A 27 0.67 6.98 -11.02
CA THR A 27 -0.33 6.72 -9.97
C THR A 27 -0.89 8.03 -9.40
N THR A 28 -0.04 9.02 -9.11
CA THR A 28 -0.51 10.34 -8.65
C THR A 28 -1.41 11.03 -9.68
N GLN A 29 -1.04 10.98 -10.96
CA GLN A 29 -1.81 11.58 -12.06
C GLN A 29 -3.16 10.88 -12.24
N LEU A 30 -3.18 9.55 -12.18
CA LEU A 30 -4.41 8.76 -12.25
C LEU A 30 -5.36 9.15 -11.12
N ASN A 31 -4.84 9.26 -9.90
CA ASN A 31 -5.63 9.59 -8.72
C ASN A 31 -6.20 11.01 -8.81
N PHE A 32 -5.37 11.96 -9.24
CA PHE A 32 -5.81 13.34 -9.46
C PHE A 32 -6.89 13.43 -10.55
N ALA A 33 -6.70 12.74 -11.68
CA ALA A 33 -7.67 12.70 -12.76
C ALA A 33 -8.99 12.05 -12.31
N ASN A 34 -8.92 10.93 -11.58
CA ASN A 34 -10.08 10.25 -11.02
C ASN A 34 -10.87 11.16 -10.07
N SER A 35 -10.20 11.83 -9.12
CA SER A 35 -10.87 12.79 -8.22
C SER A 35 -11.55 13.93 -8.98
N LEU A 36 -10.89 14.50 -10.00
CA LEU A 36 -11.49 15.55 -10.83
C LEU A 36 -12.71 15.07 -11.60
N LEU A 37 -12.63 13.89 -12.24
CA LEU A 37 -13.74 13.29 -12.98
C LEU A 37 -14.90 12.98 -12.04
N LEU A 38 -14.65 12.30 -10.93
CA LEU A 38 -15.66 12.00 -9.91
C LEU A 38 -16.37 13.27 -9.46
N ASN A 39 -15.66 14.38 -9.22
CA ASN A 39 -16.27 15.63 -8.81
C ASN A 39 -17.22 16.26 -9.84
N LYS A 40 -17.17 15.85 -11.11
CA LYS A 40 -18.08 16.29 -12.17
C LYS A 40 -19.27 15.36 -12.41
N LEU A 41 -19.23 14.14 -11.88
CA LEU A 41 -20.26 13.13 -12.08
C LEU A 41 -21.43 13.29 -11.11
N THR A 42 -22.63 12.95 -11.59
CA THR A 42 -23.83 12.78 -10.76
C THR A 42 -23.67 11.61 -9.80
N SER A 43 -24.53 11.53 -8.78
CA SER A 43 -24.50 10.42 -7.80
C SER A 43 -24.67 9.04 -8.45
N LEU A 44 -25.51 8.94 -9.50
CA LEU A 44 -25.73 7.68 -10.23
C LEU A 44 -24.48 7.28 -11.04
N GLU A 45 -23.89 8.24 -11.76
CA GLU A 45 -22.66 7.99 -12.52
C GLU A 45 -21.49 7.64 -11.61
N LYS A 46 -21.36 8.31 -10.44
CA LYS A 46 -20.37 7.95 -9.41
C LYS A 46 -20.56 6.50 -8.96
N MET A 47 -21.79 6.08 -8.67
CA MET A 47 -22.06 4.70 -8.23
C MET A 47 -21.63 3.68 -9.29
N LEU A 48 -21.78 3.99 -10.57
CA LEU A 48 -21.39 3.10 -11.67
C LEU A 48 -19.88 3.11 -11.96
N LEU A 49 -19.24 4.29 -11.93
CA LEU A 49 -17.85 4.46 -12.38
C LEU A 49 -16.81 4.39 -11.25
N TYR A 50 -17.20 4.66 -10.00
CA TYR A 50 -16.27 4.61 -8.87
C TYR A 50 -15.59 3.24 -8.70
N PRO A 51 -16.29 2.09 -8.80
CA PRO A 51 -15.63 0.78 -8.71
C PRO A 51 -14.56 0.59 -9.79
N TYR A 52 -14.81 1.08 -11.00
CA TYR A 52 -13.85 1.00 -12.10
C TYR A 52 -12.62 1.87 -11.87
N PHE A 53 -12.81 3.14 -11.49
CA PHE A 53 -11.69 4.03 -11.16
C PHE A 53 -10.83 3.49 -10.02
N LYS A 54 -11.49 2.99 -8.96
CA LYS A 54 -10.80 2.33 -7.85
C LYS A 54 -10.00 1.11 -8.32
N PHE A 55 -10.57 0.26 -9.16
CA PHE A 55 -9.87 -0.90 -9.70
C PHE A 55 -8.63 -0.51 -10.51
N VAL A 56 -8.73 0.49 -11.40
CA VAL A 56 -7.59 0.94 -12.20
C VAL A 56 -6.50 1.54 -11.32
N GLU A 57 -6.87 2.32 -10.31
CA GLU A 57 -5.93 2.85 -9.32
C GLU A 57 -5.20 1.74 -8.57
N GLU A 58 -5.94 0.75 -8.08
CA GLU A 58 -5.35 -0.41 -7.39
C GLU A 58 -4.43 -1.21 -8.32
N GLN A 59 -4.79 -1.43 -9.59
CA GLN A 59 -3.93 -2.14 -10.56
C GLN A 59 -2.66 -1.36 -10.90
N ALA A 60 -2.71 -0.03 -10.90
CA ALA A 60 -1.54 0.81 -11.14
C ALA A 60 -0.62 0.90 -9.90
N ALA A 61 -1.20 0.85 -8.71
CA ALA A 61 -0.49 1.14 -7.46
C ALA A 61 -0.04 -0.11 -6.68
N LEU A 62 -0.75 -1.24 -6.83
CA LEU A 62 -0.55 -2.45 -6.03
C LEU A 62 0.03 -3.59 -6.88
N PRO A 63 0.95 -4.41 -6.34
CA PRO A 63 1.63 -5.46 -7.07
C PRO A 63 0.79 -6.75 -7.20
N TRP A 64 -0.53 -6.65 -7.45
CA TRP A 64 -1.44 -7.79 -7.34
C TRP A 64 -1.09 -8.96 -8.26
N GLN A 65 -0.65 -8.68 -9.49
CA GLN A 65 -0.22 -9.73 -10.40
C GLN A 65 0.99 -10.49 -9.87
N ARG A 66 1.96 -9.78 -9.27
CA ARG A 66 3.14 -10.39 -8.67
C ARG A 66 2.77 -11.16 -7.40
N VAL A 67 1.81 -10.67 -6.62
CA VAL A 67 1.23 -11.42 -5.49
C VAL A 67 0.62 -12.73 -5.97
N CYS A 68 -0.22 -12.70 -7.02
CA CYS A 68 -0.79 -13.91 -7.61
C CYS A 68 0.28 -14.86 -8.16
N ALA A 69 1.28 -14.33 -8.89
CA ALA A 69 2.39 -15.12 -9.43
C ALA A 69 3.25 -15.73 -8.32
N ALA A 70 3.51 -14.98 -7.25
CA ALA A 70 4.25 -15.47 -6.10
C ALA A 70 3.46 -16.55 -5.36
N ALA A 71 2.16 -16.37 -5.15
CA ALA A 71 1.27 -17.36 -4.54
C ALA A 71 1.25 -18.67 -5.35
N ALA A 72 1.23 -18.59 -6.69
CA ALA A 72 1.24 -19.76 -7.56
C ALA A 72 2.54 -20.60 -7.47
N ARG A 73 3.63 -20.05 -6.90
CA ARG A 73 4.87 -20.81 -6.66
C ARG A 73 4.85 -21.62 -5.36
N HIS A 74 3.88 -21.38 -4.47
CA HIS A 74 3.76 -22.12 -3.22
C HIS A 74 3.02 -23.44 -3.44
N GLU A 75 3.44 -24.48 -2.71
CA GLU A 75 2.67 -25.71 -2.63
C GLU A 75 1.29 -25.46 -2.01
N ILE A 76 0.26 -26.14 -2.52
CA ILE A 76 -1.08 -26.06 -1.96
C ILE A 76 -1.04 -26.50 -0.49
N GLY A 77 -1.55 -25.65 0.38
CA GLY A 77 -1.53 -25.88 1.83
C GLY A 77 -0.24 -25.47 2.52
N SER A 78 0.70 -24.80 1.84
CA SER A 78 1.86 -24.22 2.51
C SER A 78 1.40 -23.20 3.58
N PRO A 79 2.10 -23.10 4.73
CA PRO A 79 1.70 -22.17 5.79
C PRO A 79 1.66 -20.70 5.33
N SER A 80 2.59 -20.29 4.47
CA SER A 80 2.64 -18.93 3.90
C SER A 80 1.47 -18.65 2.97
N LEU A 81 1.07 -19.63 2.14
CA LEU A 81 -0.05 -19.49 1.23
C LEU A 81 -1.37 -19.39 2.02
N ILE A 82 -1.62 -20.31 2.96
CA ILE A 82 -2.83 -20.28 3.82
C ILE A 82 -2.92 -18.95 4.55
N LEU A 83 -1.82 -18.49 5.13
CA LEU A 83 -1.76 -17.19 5.82
C LEU A 83 -2.22 -16.05 4.90
N VAL A 84 -1.67 -15.97 3.69
CA VAL A 84 -2.00 -14.87 2.78
C VAL A 84 -3.43 -14.99 2.27
N GLU A 85 -3.91 -16.21 1.98
CA GLU A 85 -5.31 -16.45 1.60
C GLU A 85 -6.30 -16.00 2.67
N GLU A 86 -5.99 -16.20 3.95
CA GLU A 86 -6.83 -15.75 5.06
C GLU A 86 -6.75 -14.24 5.31
N MET A 87 -5.56 -13.64 5.18
CA MET A 87 -5.33 -12.24 5.53
C MET A 87 -5.65 -11.24 4.41
N LEU A 88 -5.56 -11.66 3.15
CA LEU A 88 -5.81 -10.78 2.00
C LEU A 88 -7.25 -10.25 1.96
N PRO A 89 -8.31 -11.07 2.16
CA PRO A 89 -9.70 -10.58 2.19
C PRO A 89 -9.99 -9.56 3.30
N VAL A 90 -9.26 -9.61 4.42
CA VAL A 90 -9.44 -8.70 5.56
C VAL A 90 -8.51 -7.49 5.53
N SER A 91 -7.63 -7.37 4.54
CA SER A 91 -6.62 -6.30 4.46
C SER A 91 -7.23 -4.91 4.42
N ASN A 92 -8.29 -4.71 3.63
CA ASN A 92 -8.97 -3.41 3.59
C ASN A 92 -9.64 -3.05 4.94
N LEU A 93 -10.16 -4.04 5.67
CA LEU A 93 -10.70 -3.80 7.02
C LEU A 93 -9.60 -3.41 8.00
N ILE A 94 -8.43 -4.07 7.94
CA ILE A 94 -7.25 -3.71 8.74
C ILE A 94 -6.87 -2.25 8.46
N ALA A 95 -6.76 -1.84 7.19
CA ALA A 95 -6.43 -0.48 6.80
C ALA A 95 -7.43 0.55 7.39
N GLN A 96 -8.73 0.28 7.30
CA GLN A 96 -9.77 1.18 7.84
C GLN A 96 -9.71 1.31 9.37
N ILE A 97 -9.43 0.23 10.08
CA ILE A 97 -9.29 0.25 11.54
C ILE A 97 -8.04 1.03 11.94
N VAL A 98 -6.91 0.77 11.28
CA VAL A 98 -5.66 1.50 11.51
C VAL A 98 -5.85 3.00 11.24
N TYR A 99 -6.49 3.37 10.13
CA TYR A 99 -6.83 4.77 9.84
C TYR A 99 -7.69 5.40 10.95
N SER A 100 -8.72 4.70 11.41
CA SER A 100 -9.57 5.18 12.50
C SER A 100 -8.80 5.37 13.81
N GLN A 101 -7.83 4.49 14.09
CA GLN A 101 -6.93 4.62 15.24
C GLN A 101 -5.94 5.78 15.08
N LEU A 102 -5.44 6.03 13.86
CA LEU A 102 -4.58 7.18 13.55
C LEU A 102 -5.29 8.52 13.82
N VAL A 103 -6.53 8.67 13.34
CA VAL A 103 -7.34 9.88 13.57
C VAL A 103 -7.54 10.15 15.06
N LYS A 104 -7.67 9.09 15.88
CA LYS A 104 -7.80 9.21 17.34
C LYS A 104 -6.47 9.55 18.02
N LYS A 105 -5.35 8.95 17.58
CA LYS A 105 -4.03 9.19 18.19
C LYS A 105 -3.42 10.53 17.80
N LEU A 106 -3.71 11.03 16.59
CA LEU A 106 -3.13 12.24 16.03
C LEU A 106 -4.24 13.24 15.61
N PRO A 107 -5.11 13.67 16.54
CA PRO A 107 -6.31 14.45 16.20
C PRO A 107 -6.03 15.81 15.57
N ASN A 108 -4.84 16.38 15.84
CA ASN A 108 -4.43 17.70 15.36
C ASN A 108 -3.43 17.63 14.20
N TYR A 109 -3.17 16.44 13.65
CA TYR A 109 -2.22 16.27 12.57
C TYR A 109 -2.72 16.93 11.28
N HIS A 110 -1.83 17.70 10.65
CA HIS A 110 -2.03 18.34 9.36
C HIS A 110 -0.78 18.16 8.51
N SER A 111 -1.00 17.80 7.24
CA SER A 111 0.00 17.81 6.17
C SER A 111 -0.23 19.01 5.24
N CYS A 112 0.60 19.17 4.21
CA CYS A 112 0.35 20.16 3.15
C CYS A 112 -0.97 19.94 2.41
N ARG A 113 -1.53 18.72 2.47
CA ARG A 113 -2.80 18.34 1.83
C ARG A 113 -4.02 18.46 2.75
N GLY A 114 -3.83 18.86 4.01
CA GLY A 114 -4.91 19.05 4.97
C GLY A 114 -4.86 18.11 6.18
N SER A 115 -5.99 18.03 6.88
CA SER A 115 -6.17 17.26 8.11
C SER A 115 -6.40 15.77 7.82
N LEU A 116 -6.14 14.90 8.81
CA LEU A 116 -6.46 13.46 8.66
C LEU A 116 -7.94 13.18 8.39
N ARG A 117 -8.84 14.12 8.71
CA ARG A 117 -10.29 13.96 8.54
C ARG A 117 -10.79 14.45 7.18
N ASP A 118 -9.93 15.08 6.39
CA ASP A 118 -10.29 15.56 5.06
C ASP A 118 -10.45 14.35 4.13
N VAL A 119 -11.50 14.33 3.32
CA VAL A 119 -11.90 13.14 2.53
C VAL A 119 -10.77 12.65 1.61
N GLU A 120 -10.08 13.58 0.94
CA GLU A 120 -8.97 13.23 0.04
C GLU A 120 -7.74 12.69 0.81
N VAL A 121 -7.48 13.22 2.01
CA VAL A 121 -6.38 12.74 2.88
C VAL A 121 -6.73 11.35 3.42
N ALA A 122 -7.96 11.15 3.86
CA ALA A 122 -8.47 9.86 4.32
C ALA A 122 -8.37 8.80 3.22
N HIS A 123 -8.76 9.14 1.99
CA HIS A 123 -8.65 8.26 0.84
C HIS A 123 -7.18 7.90 0.56
N SER A 124 -6.27 8.89 0.51
CA SER A 124 -4.85 8.65 0.30
C SER A 124 -4.24 7.75 1.37
N ILE A 125 -4.55 7.97 2.65
CA ILE A 125 -4.01 7.14 3.75
C ILE A 125 -4.51 5.70 3.66
N ASN A 126 -5.81 5.50 3.37
CA ASN A 126 -6.34 4.14 3.21
C ASN A 126 -5.70 3.41 2.03
N ARG A 127 -5.46 4.10 0.90
CA ARG A 127 -4.72 3.53 -0.23
C ARG A 127 -3.31 3.12 0.18
N ASP A 128 -2.59 4.01 0.84
CA ASP A 128 -1.20 3.75 1.23
C ASP A 128 -1.11 2.59 2.25
N LEU A 129 -2.06 2.49 3.20
CA LEU A 129 -2.15 1.34 4.10
C LEU A 129 -2.42 0.02 3.37
N ASN A 130 -3.31 0.01 2.36
CA ASN A 130 -3.53 -1.17 1.53
C ASN A 130 -2.29 -1.53 0.70
N MET A 131 -1.57 -0.53 0.20
CA MET A 131 -0.28 -0.73 -0.48
C MET A 131 0.73 -1.41 0.44
N TRP A 132 0.87 -0.93 1.66
CA TRP A 132 1.72 -1.56 2.66
C TRP A 132 1.37 -3.03 2.93
N LEU A 133 0.07 -3.33 3.11
CA LEU A 133 -0.39 -4.71 3.31
C LEU A 133 -0.10 -5.59 2.09
N SER A 134 -0.34 -5.08 0.87
CA SER A 134 -0.04 -5.84 -0.35
C SER A 134 1.44 -6.20 -0.48
N TYR A 135 2.35 -5.28 -0.12
CA TYR A 135 3.79 -5.54 -0.13
C TYR A 135 4.22 -6.45 1.01
N LEU A 136 3.56 -6.40 2.19
CA LEU A 136 3.80 -7.38 3.25
C LEU A 136 3.49 -8.80 2.77
N TRP A 137 2.33 -9.01 2.14
CA TRP A 137 1.94 -10.31 1.60
C TRP A 137 2.89 -10.77 0.49
N LEU A 138 3.28 -9.85 -0.39
CA LEU A 138 4.27 -10.15 -1.41
C LEU A 138 5.61 -10.59 -0.79
N CYS A 139 6.10 -9.89 0.24
CA CYS A 139 7.35 -10.25 0.91
C CYS A 139 7.28 -11.64 1.55
N ILE A 140 6.15 -12.01 2.14
CA ILE A 140 5.93 -13.33 2.72
C ILE A 140 5.93 -14.40 1.62
N LEU A 141 5.24 -14.17 0.50
CA LEU A 141 5.18 -15.14 -0.61
C LEU A 141 6.50 -15.26 -1.37
N GLU A 142 7.30 -14.20 -1.43
CA GLU A 142 8.64 -14.24 -2.05
C GLU A 142 9.76 -14.59 -1.08
N GLU A 143 9.41 -14.84 0.20
CA GLU A 143 10.36 -15.14 1.28
C GLU A 143 11.49 -14.10 1.39
N SER A 144 11.16 -12.84 1.12
CA SER A 144 12.14 -11.78 0.94
C SER A 144 11.57 -10.39 1.23
N LEU A 145 12.37 -9.54 1.88
CA LEU A 145 12.06 -8.11 2.07
C LEU A 145 12.40 -7.24 0.85
N THR A 146 12.99 -7.83 -0.19
CA THR A 146 13.43 -7.09 -1.40
C THR A 146 12.31 -6.27 -2.04
N PRO A 147 11.08 -6.79 -2.26
CA PRO A 147 10.02 -6.01 -2.89
C PRO A 147 9.73 -4.73 -2.12
N PHE A 148 9.66 -4.84 -0.79
CA PHE A 148 9.41 -3.69 0.07
C PHE A 148 10.59 -2.72 0.07
N LYS A 149 11.82 -3.23 0.28
CA LYS A 149 13.03 -2.42 0.40
C LYS A 149 13.32 -1.62 -0.85
N GLU A 150 13.20 -2.28 -2.00
CA GLU A 150 13.58 -1.67 -3.26
C GLU A 150 12.43 -0.84 -3.81
N GLU A 151 11.19 -1.32 -3.77
CA GLU A 151 10.08 -0.63 -4.44
C GLU A 151 9.34 0.32 -3.50
N LEU A 152 8.61 -0.24 -2.52
CA LEU A 152 7.70 0.55 -1.70
C LEU A 152 8.42 1.58 -0.83
N LEU A 153 9.53 1.21 -0.18
CA LEU A 153 10.29 2.12 0.67
C LEU A 153 10.78 3.34 -0.12
N ILE A 154 11.29 3.13 -1.34
CA ILE A 154 11.75 4.23 -2.20
C ILE A 154 10.58 5.14 -2.58
N LEU A 155 9.46 4.56 -3.01
CA LEU A 155 8.26 5.31 -3.36
C LEU A 155 7.72 6.13 -2.17
N CYS A 156 7.61 5.51 -0.99
CA CYS A 156 7.14 6.17 0.22
C CYS A 156 8.01 7.38 0.55
N LEU A 157 9.33 7.25 0.53
CA LEU A 157 10.21 8.36 0.90
C LEU A 157 10.13 9.51 -0.10
N MET A 158 10.02 9.21 -1.38
CA MET A 158 9.85 10.22 -2.42
C MET A 158 8.55 11.00 -2.26
N VAL A 159 7.43 10.30 -2.05
CA VAL A 159 6.12 10.94 -1.97
C VAL A 159 5.95 11.67 -0.65
N LEU A 160 6.22 10.99 0.48
CA LEU A 160 5.92 11.52 1.82
C LEU A 160 6.73 12.78 2.15
N THR A 161 7.99 12.85 1.70
CA THR A 161 8.79 14.07 1.84
C THR A 161 8.21 15.22 1.02
N SER A 162 7.83 14.96 -0.23
CA SER A 162 7.28 15.99 -1.13
C SER A 162 5.94 16.58 -0.66
N VAL A 163 5.13 15.82 0.08
CA VAL A 163 3.82 16.26 0.59
C VAL A 163 3.85 16.73 2.05
N GLY A 164 5.04 16.85 2.65
CA GLY A 164 5.22 17.32 4.02
C GLY A 164 4.63 16.38 5.07
N VAL A 165 4.55 15.07 4.79
CA VAL A 165 4.08 14.10 5.76
C VAL A 165 5.14 13.94 6.85
N LYS A 166 4.78 14.34 8.08
CA LYS A 166 5.68 14.20 9.23
C LYS A 166 5.91 12.74 9.56
N TRP A 167 7.15 12.43 9.94
CA TRP A 167 7.54 11.09 10.38
C TRP A 167 6.73 10.55 11.56
N GLU A 168 6.19 11.42 12.40
CA GLU A 168 5.28 11.03 13.49
C GLU A 168 4.09 10.19 12.98
N LEU A 169 3.51 10.55 11.82
CA LEU A 169 2.41 9.79 11.22
C LEU A 169 2.88 8.39 10.80
N ILE A 170 4.05 8.32 10.15
CA ILE A 170 4.63 7.10 9.61
C ILE A 170 5.19 6.18 10.69
N SER A 171 5.66 6.71 11.80
CA SER A 171 6.04 5.85 12.94
C SER A 171 4.80 5.33 13.68
N THR A 172 3.74 6.14 13.75
CA THR A 172 2.49 5.72 14.39
C THR A 172 1.76 4.68 13.56
N TRP A 173 1.65 4.86 12.23
CA TRP A 173 0.91 3.91 11.41
C TRP A 173 1.55 2.52 11.35
N ILE A 174 2.88 2.38 11.49
CA ILE A 174 3.62 1.12 11.36
C ILE A 174 3.29 0.30 12.59
N LYS A 175 3.39 0.93 13.77
CA LYS A 175 3.04 0.30 15.04
C LYS A 175 1.60 -0.15 15.08
N LEU A 176 0.67 0.71 14.64
CA LEU A 176 -0.75 0.36 14.59
C LEU A 176 -1.03 -0.77 13.59
N LEU A 177 -0.45 -0.70 12.40
CA LEU A 177 -0.62 -1.71 11.36
C LEU A 177 -0.07 -3.06 11.81
N SER A 178 1.15 -3.09 12.33
CA SER A 178 1.77 -4.30 12.88
C SER A 178 0.92 -4.92 13.98
N ALA A 179 0.44 -4.10 14.93
CA ALA A 179 -0.42 -4.59 16.02
C ALA A 179 -1.75 -5.15 15.50
N GLU A 180 -2.37 -4.49 14.52
CA GLU A 180 -3.66 -4.89 13.94
C GLU A 180 -3.56 -6.15 13.08
N VAL A 181 -2.44 -6.33 12.38
CA VAL A 181 -2.13 -7.56 11.64
C VAL A 181 -1.90 -8.72 12.60
N LEU A 182 -1.05 -8.53 13.62
CA LEU A 182 -0.72 -9.58 14.58
C LEU A 182 -1.90 -9.97 15.45
N SER A 183 -2.82 -9.05 15.76
CA SER A 183 -4.02 -9.37 16.55
C SER A 183 -4.98 -10.33 15.86
N ARG A 184 -4.94 -10.42 14.52
CA ARG A 184 -5.73 -11.35 13.71
C ARG A 184 -5.03 -12.67 13.43
N ALA A 185 -3.71 -12.68 13.50
CA ALA A 185 -2.92 -13.87 13.24
C ALA A 185 -3.00 -14.88 14.40
N THR A 186 -3.16 -16.14 14.06
CA THR A 186 -2.97 -17.27 14.99
C THR A 186 -1.51 -17.32 15.48
N PRO A 187 -1.21 -18.01 16.59
CA PRO A 187 0.18 -18.12 17.08
C PRO A 187 1.17 -18.63 16.02
N ASN A 188 0.78 -19.59 15.19
CA ASN A 188 1.64 -20.12 14.13
C ASN A 188 1.85 -19.10 12.99
N GLN A 189 0.80 -18.37 12.63
CA GLN A 189 0.90 -17.30 11.63
C GLN A 189 1.79 -16.15 12.10
N ARG A 190 1.76 -15.81 13.40
CA ARG A 190 2.66 -14.78 13.96
C ARG A 190 4.13 -15.12 13.76
N LEU A 191 4.51 -16.39 13.91
CA LEU A 191 5.89 -16.84 13.65
C LEU A 191 6.34 -16.55 12.21
N ILE A 192 5.40 -16.55 11.26
CA ILE A 192 5.66 -16.21 9.86
C ILE A 192 5.70 -14.69 9.67
N ILE A 193 4.74 -13.95 10.24
CA ILE A 193 4.54 -12.52 9.97
C ILE A 193 5.58 -11.63 10.69
N GLU A 194 5.89 -11.93 11.95
CA GLU A 194 6.71 -11.06 12.83
C GLU A 194 8.09 -10.72 12.24
N PRO A 195 8.84 -11.66 11.62
CA PRO A 195 10.11 -11.33 10.96
C PRO A 195 9.97 -10.27 9.87
N TYR A 196 8.89 -10.31 9.08
CA TYR A 196 8.67 -9.36 8.00
C TYR A 196 8.25 -7.99 8.53
N LEU A 197 7.34 -7.94 9.50
CA LEU A 197 6.94 -6.66 10.14
C LEU A 197 8.14 -5.98 10.81
N THR A 198 8.94 -6.74 11.55
CA THR A 198 10.16 -6.24 12.21
C THR A 198 11.19 -5.76 11.19
N GLY A 199 11.39 -6.54 10.11
CA GLY A 199 12.30 -6.18 9.04
C GLY A 199 11.88 -4.90 8.31
N ILE A 200 10.58 -4.76 8.02
CA ILE A 200 9.99 -3.57 7.42
C ILE A 200 10.16 -2.34 8.33
N GLU A 201 9.85 -2.46 9.62
CA GLU A 201 10.01 -1.36 10.59
C GLU A 201 11.49 -0.91 10.66
N ARG A 202 12.41 -1.87 10.71
CA ARG A 202 13.86 -1.59 10.71
C ARG A 202 14.29 -0.86 9.44
N LEU A 203 13.86 -1.32 8.26
CA LEU A 203 14.20 -0.67 6.98
C LEU A 203 13.72 0.78 6.93
N PHE A 204 12.51 1.05 7.44
CA PHE A 204 11.99 2.42 7.54
C PHE A 204 12.83 3.27 8.50
N PHE A 205 13.18 2.73 9.66
CA PHE A 205 13.98 3.45 10.66
C PHE A 205 15.40 3.76 10.17
N GLU A 206 16.11 2.78 9.60
CA GLU A 206 17.45 2.96 9.03
C GLU A 206 17.45 4.05 7.96
N LYS A 207 16.47 4.01 7.07
CA LYS A 207 16.42 4.96 5.96
C LYS A 207 16.07 6.38 6.40
N ARG A 208 15.28 6.53 7.47
CA ARG A 208 15.06 7.84 8.13
C ARG A 208 16.36 8.40 8.71
N MET A 209 17.13 7.59 9.44
CA MET A 209 18.40 8.05 10.04
C MET A 209 19.39 8.56 8.98
N HIS A 210 19.40 7.95 7.79
CA HIS A 210 20.20 8.45 6.68
C HIS A 210 19.71 9.81 6.15
N LEU A 211 18.39 10.01 6.00
CA LEU A 211 17.84 11.29 5.54
C LEU A 211 18.06 12.43 6.55
N ASP A 212 17.98 12.14 7.85
CA ASP A 212 18.24 13.11 8.92
C ASP A 212 19.74 13.44 9.05
N ALA A 213 20.64 12.61 8.51
CA ALA A 213 22.10 12.82 8.54
C ALA A 213 22.63 13.59 7.30
N ASP A 214 21.86 13.63 6.21
CA ASP A 214 22.17 14.35 4.97
C ASP A 214 21.61 15.80 4.95
N LEU A 215 20.99 16.25 6.06
CA LEU A 215 20.43 17.59 6.30
C LEU A 215 21.25 18.35 7.35
#